data_AF-A0A353WIS1-F1
#
_entry.id   AF-A0A353WIS1-F1
#
_cell.length_a   1.000
_cell.length_b   1.000
_cell.length_c   1.000
_cell.angle_alpha   90.00
_cell.angle_beta   90.00
_cell.angle_gamma   90.00
#
_symmetry.space_group_name_H-M   'P 1'
#
loop_
_entity.id
_entity.type
_entity.pdbx_description
1 polymer ?
#
loop_
_entity_poly.entity_id
_entity_poly.type
_entity_poly.pdbx_seq_one_letter_code
_entity_poly.pdbx_strand_id
1 'polypeptide(L)'
;MISGNYQYKVSFKGYEDNIKLGEDAVKKIRRMNLHSSTAVDLRRQQRTSAPDKGGRKTPPEIFRYLHKIRGDYAITASRVCGDIMNAYTKLSFPKDYKEFSKAVKDVVSMYKVANCGEQAFLAQADLLEAGKKADTIHFIIKRKSDGEEYQNRQHTFLVLGLAKDASIQDPKTWGQDAVIVDPWSGLVKRAYHGVEVFKEMFGFDKNQEEIVFHKEKNLFEESPVQKNKTQ
;
A
#
# COMPACT_ATOMS: atom_id res chain seq x y z
N MET A 1 -8.41 4.91 45.55
CA MET A 1 -8.51 3.59 44.90
C MET A 1 -9.73 3.60 44.00
N ILE A 2 -9.55 3.73 42.68
CA ILE A 2 -10.66 3.66 41.70
C ILE A 2 -10.49 2.31 40.99
N SER A 3 -11.17 1.28 41.50
CA SER A 3 -11.30 -0.01 40.83
C SER A 3 -12.39 0.09 39.76
N GLY A 4 -12.04 0.72 38.64
CA GLY A 4 -12.88 0.74 37.45
C GLY A 4 -12.78 -0.60 36.73
N ASN A 5 -13.76 -1.48 36.95
CA ASN A 5 -13.96 -2.70 36.15
C ASN A 5 -14.35 -2.32 34.72
N TYR A 6 -13.37 -2.00 33.87
CA TYR A 6 -13.54 -2.00 32.42
C TYR A 6 -13.56 -3.44 31.92
N GLN A 7 -14.69 -4.13 32.10
CA GLN A 7 -14.99 -5.31 31.30
C GLN A 7 -15.24 -4.85 29.87
N TYR A 8 -14.19 -4.79 29.06
CA TYR A 8 -14.33 -4.75 27.61
C TYR A 8 -15.13 -6.00 27.22
N LYS A 9 -16.40 -5.81 26.83
CA LYS A 9 -17.14 -6.84 26.08
C LYS A 9 -16.41 -7.00 24.74
N VAL A 10 -15.44 -7.90 24.70
CA VAL A 10 -14.74 -8.28 23.49
C VAL A 10 -15.75 -8.92 22.56
N SER A 11 -16.30 -8.15 21.62
CA SER A 11 -17.11 -8.72 20.54
C SER A 11 -16.17 -9.03 19.38
N PHE A 12 -15.91 -10.33 19.16
CA PHE A 12 -15.04 -10.79 18.05
C PHE A 12 -15.61 -10.52 16.66
N LYS A 13 -16.89 -10.10 16.58
CA LYS A 13 -17.60 -9.84 15.33
C LYS A 13 -16.93 -8.76 14.49
N GLY A 14 -16.46 -7.67 15.11
CA GLY A 14 -15.79 -6.59 14.40
C GLY A 14 -14.50 -7.05 13.72
N TYR A 15 -13.68 -7.79 14.45
CA TYR A 15 -12.46 -8.40 13.93
C TYR A 15 -12.70 -9.37 12.75
N GLU A 16 -13.64 -10.31 12.89
CA GLU A 16 -13.92 -11.31 11.84
C GLU A 16 -14.44 -10.66 10.56
N ASP A 17 -15.33 -9.67 10.70
CA ASP A 17 -15.83 -8.89 9.57
C ASP A 17 -14.68 -8.14 8.86
N ASN A 18 -13.76 -7.54 9.63
CA ASN A 18 -12.59 -6.84 9.08
C ASN A 18 -11.60 -7.79 8.39
N ILE A 19 -11.37 -9.01 8.91
CA ILE A 19 -10.55 -10.02 8.24
C ILE A 19 -11.15 -10.36 6.89
N LYS A 20 -12.44 -10.69 6.85
CA LYS A 20 -13.13 -11.05 5.59
C LYS A 20 -13.07 -9.92 4.56
N LEU A 21 -13.36 -8.69 4.99
CA LEU A 21 -13.25 -7.50 4.13
C LEU A 21 -11.83 -7.32 3.59
N GLY A 22 -10.82 -7.51 4.45
CA GLY A 22 -9.41 -7.45 4.05
C GLY A 22 -9.03 -8.52 3.03
N GLU A 23 -9.44 -9.77 3.25
CA GLU A 23 -9.19 -10.88 2.34
C GLU A 23 -9.82 -10.66 0.97
N ASP A 24 -11.07 -10.18 0.94
CA ASP A 24 -11.76 -9.85 -0.31
C ASP A 24 -11.05 -8.74 -1.07
N ALA A 25 -10.59 -7.68 -0.38
CA ALA A 25 -9.84 -6.59 -0.97
C ALA A 25 -8.49 -7.06 -1.55
N VAL A 26 -7.71 -7.82 -0.77
CA VAL A 26 -6.43 -8.40 -1.22
C VAL A 26 -6.65 -9.30 -2.44
N LYS A 27 -7.66 -10.18 -2.40
CA LYS A 27 -7.97 -11.08 -3.50
C LYS A 27 -8.31 -10.33 -4.78
N LYS A 28 -9.06 -9.22 -4.68
CA LYS A 28 -9.42 -8.37 -5.81
C LYS A 28 -8.20 -7.74 -6.47
N ILE A 29 -7.29 -7.14 -5.68
CA ILE A 29 -6.05 -6.55 -6.20
C ILE A 29 -5.13 -7.63 -6.79
N ARG A 30 -4.95 -8.77 -6.12
CA ARG A 30 -4.08 -9.85 -6.62
C ARG A 30 -4.59 -10.48 -7.92
N ARG A 31 -5.91 -10.52 -8.14
CA ARG A 31 -6.51 -10.95 -9.42
C ARG A 31 -6.15 -10.03 -10.60
N MET A 32 -5.70 -8.81 -10.34
CA MET A 32 -5.21 -7.93 -11.40
C MET A 32 -3.85 -8.40 -11.97
N ASN A 33 -3.20 -9.34 -11.29
CA ASN A 33 -1.90 -9.94 -11.63
C ASN A 33 -0.82 -8.87 -11.82
N LEU A 34 -0.68 -8.00 -10.81
CA LEU A 34 0.25 -6.89 -10.83
C LEU A 34 1.65 -7.36 -10.42
N HIS A 35 2.65 -6.89 -11.14
CA HIS A 35 4.04 -7.02 -10.78
C HIS A 35 4.49 -5.83 -9.92
N SER A 36 5.41 -6.09 -9.00
CA SER A 36 6.02 -5.02 -8.21
C SER A 36 6.79 -4.05 -9.12
N SER A 37 6.49 -2.76 -9.01
CA SER A 37 7.19 -1.69 -9.74
C SER A 37 8.48 -1.23 -9.03
N THR A 38 8.92 -1.91 -7.97
CA THR A 38 10.18 -1.55 -7.31
C THR A 38 11.35 -1.74 -8.27
N ALA A 39 12.35 -0.86 -8.19
CA ALA A 39 13.53 -0.95 -9.05
C ALA A 39 14.25 -2.30 -8.92
N VAL A 40 14.21 -2.91 -7.72
CA VAL A 40 14.79 -4.23 -7.46
C VAL A 40 14.03 -5.33 -8.21
N ASP A 41 12.69 -5.34 -8.11
CA ASP A 41 11.88 -6.36 -8.77
C ASP A 41 11.91 -6.23 -10.28
N LEU A 42 11.89 -5.00 -10.81
CA LEU A 42 12.05 -4.74 -12.24
C LEU A 42 13.41 -5.26 -12.74
N ARG A 43 14.51 -5.00 -12.02
CA ARG A 43 15.85 -5.55 -12.36
C ARG A 43 15.88 -7.07 -12.25
N ARG A 44 15.19 -7.67 -11.27
CA ARG A 44 15.12 -9.13 -11.11
C ARG A 44 14.41 -9.78 -12.29
N GLN A 45 13.23 -9.26 -12.65
CA GLN A 45 12.46 -9.74 -13.81
C GLN A 45 13.27 -9.66 -15.10
N GLN A 46 14.03 -8.57 -15.28
CA GLN A 46 14.94 -8.43 -16.42
C GLN A 46 15.98 -9.56 -16.48
N ARG A 47 16.55 -9.97 -15.34
CA ARG A 47 17.58 -11.02 -15.28
C ARG A 47 17.03 -12.42 -15.54
N THR A 48 15.80 -12.70 -15.11
CA THR A 48 15.17 -14.03 -15.15
C THR A 48 14.38 -14.31 -16.42
N SER A 49 14.23 -13.32 -17.30
CA SER A 49 13.47 -13.50 -18.53
C SER A 49 14.19 -14.40 -19.54
N ALA A 50 13.44 -15.34 -20.10
CA ALA A 50 13.96 -16.29 -21.08
C ALA A 50 14.52 -15.57 -22.31
N PRO A 51 15.66 -16.02 -22.87
CA PRO A 51 16.13 -15.53 -24.15
C PRO A 51 15.11 -15.80 -25.26
N ASP A 52 14.98 -14.87 -26.21
CA ASP A 52 14.27 -15.09 -27.46
C ASP A 52 14.96 -16.19 -28.29
N LYS A 53 14.32 -16.54 -29.40
CA LYS A 53 14.85 -17.51 -30.38
C LYS A 53 16.24 -17.12 -30.95
N GLY A 54 16.72 -15.89 -30.72
CA GLY A 54 18.03 -15.41 -31.09
C GLY A 54 19.04 -15.34 -29.93
N GLY A 55 18.74 -15.93 -28.77
CA GLY A 55 19.63 -15.93 -27.61
C GLY A 55 19.65 -14.61 -26.82
N ARG A 56 18.91 -13.58 -27.24
CA ARG A 56 18.81 -12.31 -26.52
C ARG A 56 17.75 -12.43 -25.45
N LYS A 57 18.11 -12.22 -24.16
CA LYS A 57 17.12 -12.12 -23.07
C LYS A 57 16.04 -11.13 -23.48
N THR A 58 14.86 -11.63 -23.85
CA THR A 58 13.82 -10.71 -24.27
C THR A 58 13.18 -10.18 -23.02
N PRO A 59 13.18 -8.86 -22.83
CA PRO A 59 12.55 -8.29 -21.66
C PRO A 59 11.06 -8.64 -21.68
N PRO A 60 10.40 -8.83 -20.52
CA PRO A 60 8.96 -9.03 -20.43
C PRO A 60 8.22 -7.98 -21.25
N GLU A 61 7.00 -8.26 -21.71
CA GLU A 61 6.29 -7.40 -22.67
C GLU A 61 6.23 -5.92 -22.24
N ILE A 62 6.10 -5.67 -20.93
CA ILE A 62 6.22 -4.34 -20.34
C ILE A 62 7.54 -3.66 -20.71
N PHE A 63 8.68 -4.33 -20.59
CA PHE A 63 9.99 -3.79 -20.94
C PHE A 63 10.20 -3.62 -22.45
N ARG A 64 9.59 -4.45 -23.31
CA ARG A 64 9.60 -4.22 -24.77
C ARG A 64 8.80 -2.97 -25.14
N TYR A 65 7.68 -2.73 -24.46
CA TYR A 65 6.91 -1.50 -24.61
C TYR A 65 7.67 -0.28 -24.09
N LEU A 66 8.29 -0.38 -22.91
CA LEU A 66 9.19 0.63 -22.35
C LEU A 66 10.37 0.96 -23.28
N HIS A 67 10.89 -0.03 -24.00
CA HIS A 67 11.92 0.15 -25.02
C HIS A 67 11.38 0.77 -26.33
N LYS A 68 10.19 0.34 -26.78
CA LYS A 68 9.51 0.83 -27.99
C LYS A 68 9.15 2.32 -27.87
N ILE A 69 8.88 2.81 -26.66
CA ILE A 69 8.57 4.22 -26.45
C ILE A 69 9.82 5.10 -26.59
N ARG A 70 11.04 4.67 -26.22
CA ARG A 70 12.16 5.64 -26.11
C ARG A 70 13.61 5.16 -26.08
N GLY A 71 13.91 3.93 -26.50
CA GLY A 71 15.25 3.60 -27.01
C GLY A 71 16.42 3.47 -26.03
N ASP A 72 16.27 3.53 -24.70
CA ASP A 72 17.37 3.18 -23.76
C ASP A 72 16.89 2.72 -22.37
N TYR A 73 17.38 1.57 -21.91
CA TYR A 73 16.81 0.75 -20.82
C TYR A 73 17.03 1.25 -19.37
N ALA A 74 18.11 1.99 -19.07
CA ALA A 74 18.50 2.29 -17.68
C ALA A 74 17.74 3.49 -17.06
N ILE A 75 17.11 4.33 -17.89
CA ILE A 75 16.42 5.56 -17.48
C ILE A 75 14.95 5.27 -17.08
N THR A 76 14.46 4.06 -17.37
CA THR A 76 13.03 3.81 -17.57
C THR A 76 12.21 3.63 -16.30
N ALA A 77 12.73 3.07 -15.20
CA ALA A 77 11.93 2.94 -13.97
C ALA A 77 11.65 4.31 -13.33
N SER A 78 12.67 5.16 -13.18
CA SER A 78 12.50 6.52 -12.64
C SER A 78 11.75 7.44 -13.60
N ARG A 79 11.88 7.29 -14.93
CA ARG A 79 11.07 8.06 -15.89
C ARG A 79 9.66 7.53 -16.08
N VAL A 80 9.38 6.24 -15.90
CA VAL A 80 8.00 5.71 -15.89
C VAL A 80 7.30 6.13 -14.63
N CYS A 81 7.96 6.05 -13.46
CA CYS A 81 7.47 6.73 -12.27
C CYS A 81 7.31 8.23 -12.55
N GLY A 82 8.25 8.87 -13.24
CA GLY A 82 8.15 10.27 -13.67
C GLY A 82 7.00 10.56 -14.64
N ASP A 83 6.66 9.65 -15.55
CA ASP A 83 5.60 9.80 -16.55
C ASP A 83 4.23 9.45 -15.96
N ILE A 84 4.17 8.50 -15.03
CA ILE A 84 3.02 8.22 -14.16
C ILE A 84 2.78 9.43 -13.25
N MET A 85 3.82 9.96 -12.61
CA MET A 85 3.74 11.18 -11.79
C MET A 85 3.44 12.43 -12.63
N ASN A 86 3.94 12.52 -13.86
CA ASN A 86 3.60 13.57 -14.83
C ASN A 86 2.16 13.42 -15.33
N ALA A 87 1.66 12.20 -15.52
CA ALA A 87 0.26 11.94 -15.81
C ALA A 87 -0.60 12.35 -14.60
N TYR A 88 -0.19 12.01 -13.38
CA TYR A 88 -0.84 12.44 -12.15
C TYR A 88 -0.78 13.96 -11.91
N THR A 89 0.24 14.66 -12.39
CA THR A 89 0.34 16.15 -12.27
C THR A 89 -0.33 16.88 -13.43
N LYS A 90 -0.40 16.29 -14.63
CA LYS A 90 -1.16 16.82 -15.78
C LYS A 90 -2.66 16.62 -15.64
N LEU A 91 -3.08 15.55 -14.99
CA LEU A 91 -4.37 15.51 -14.31
C LEU A 91 -4.27 16.57 -13.22
N SER A 92 -4.78 17.79 -13.45
CA SER A 92 -4.91 18.78 -12.37
C SER A 92 -5.50 18.04 -11.17
N PHE A 93 -4.74 17.87 -10.08
CA PHE A 93 -5.03 16.89 -8.99
C PHE A 93 -6.53 16.64 -8.92
N PRO A 94 -7.02 15.47 -9.37
CA PRO A 94 -8.46 15.29 -9.56
C PRO A 94 -9.14 15.67 -8.25
N LYS A 95 -10.05 16.65 -8.33
CA LYS A 95 -10.80 17.07 -7.15
C LYS A 95 -11.65 15.92 -6.61
N ASP A 96 -11.89 14.90 -7.44
CA ASP A 96 -12.66 13.70 -7.13
C ASP A 96 -11.77 12.46 -6.98
N TYR A 97 -11.89 11.82 -5.82
CA TYR A 97 -11.25 10.55 -5.50
C TYR A 97 -11.54 9.44 -6.52
N LYS A 98 -12.77 9.39 -7.05
CA LYS A 98 -13.19 8.35 -8.00
C LYS A 98 -12.49 8.50 -9.33
N GLU A 99 -12.33 9.73 -9.81
CA GLU A 99 -11.59 9.99 -11.05
C GLU A 99 -10.11 9.63 -10.88
N PHE A 100 -9.51 10.01 -9.75
CA PHE A 100 -8.14 9.63 -9.45
C PHE A 100 -7.98 8.10 -9.34
N SER A 101 -8.87 7.43 -8.61
CA SER A 101 -8.87 5.97 -8.47
C SER A 101 -9.01 5.26 -9.82
N LYS A 102 -9.92 5.73 -10.67
CA LYS A 102 -10.07 5.22 -12.03
C LYS A 102 -8.80 5.40 -12.85
N ALA A 103 -8.17 6.58 -12.81
CA ALA A 103 -6.93 6.84 -13.53
C ALA A 103 -5.80 5.92 -13.07
N VAL A 104 -5.59 5.77 -11.75
CA VAL A 104 -4.62 4.83 -11.18
C VAL A 104 -4.92 3.41 -11.67
N LYS A 105 -6.18 2.98 -11.60
CA LYS A 105 -6.62 1.65 -12.02
C LYS A 105 -6.37 1.38 -13.50
N ASP A 106 -6.64 2.35 -14.36
CA ASP A 106 -6.42 2.26 -15.81
C ASP A 106 -4.91 2.11 -16.09
N VAL A 107 -4.06 2.91 -15.44
CA VAL A 107 -2.60 2.83 -15.53
C VAL A 107 -2.10 1.46 -15.06
N VAL A 108 -2.43 1.02 -13.84
CA VAL A 108 -1.93 -0.29 -13.35
C VAL A 108 -2.48 -1.46 -14.16
N SER A 109 -3.69 -1.36 -14.72
CA SER A 109 -4.29 -2.42 -15.53
C SER A 109 -3.63 -2.52 -16.90
N MET A 110 -3.31 -1.37 -17.50
CA MET A 110 -2.59 -1.26 -18.76
C MET A 110 -1.17 -1.81 -18.64
N TYR A 111 -0.46 -1.45 -17.56
CA TYR A 111 0.96 -1.81 -17.40
C TYR A 111 1.19 -3.08 -16.59
N LYS A 112 0.20 -3.59 -15.87
CA LYS A 112 0.35 -4.73 -14.96
C LYS A 112 1.47 -4.55 -13.94
N VAL A 113 1.70 -3.32 -13.47
CA VAL A 113 2.67 -3.00 -12.42
C VAL A 113 2.07 -2.07 -11.38
N ALA A 114 2.44 -2.27 -10.12
CA ALA A 114 2.10 -1.39 -9.02
C ALA A 114 3.01 -1.63 -7.80
N ASN A 115 3.41 -0.56 -7.10
CA ASN A 115 4.11 -0.65 -5.81
C ASN A 115 3.13 -0.86 -4.64
N CYS A 116 3.64 -0.96 -3.42
CA CYS A 116 2.81 -1.16 -2.23
C CYS A 116 1.81 -0.01 -1.98
N GLY A 117 2.22 1.24 -2.19
CA GLY A 117 1.34 2.41 -2.07
C GLY A 117 0.19 2.40 -3.08
N GLU A 118 0.47 2.12 -4.36
CA GLU A 118 -0.55 2.05 -5.42
C GLU A 118 -1.54 0.90 -5.18
N GLN A 119 -1.04 -0.27 -4.75
CA GLN A 119 -1.90 -1.41 -4.44
C GLN A 119 -2.76 -1.16 -3.20
N ALA A 120 -2.19 -0.57 -2.14
CA ALA A 120 -2.93 -0.16 -0.95
C ALA A 120 -4.00 0.88 -1.30
N PHE A 121 -3.66 1.90 -2.10
CA PHE A 121 -4.59 2.92 -2.56
C PHE A 121 -5.77 2.33 -3.34
N LEU A 122 -5.53 1.40 -4.28
CA LEU A 122 -6.60 0.76 -5.05
C LEU A 122 -7.53 -0.07 -4.15
N ALA A 123 -6.98 -0.81 -3.20
CA ALA A 123 -7.78 -1.54 -2.21
C ALA A 123 -8.58 -0.59 -1.32
N GLN A 124 -7.98 0.54 -0.92
CA GLN A 124 -8.67 1.57 -0.13
C GLN A 124 -9.85 2.13 -0.90
N ALA A 125 -9.66 2.41 -2.19
CA ALA A 125 -10.70 2.98 -3.03
C ALA A 125 -11.89 2.05 -3.16
N ASP A 126 -11.64 0.76 -3.38
CA ASP A 126 -12.67 -0.27 -3.44
C ASP A 126 -13.45 -0.39 -2.11
N LEU A 127 -12.76 -0.29 -0.97
CA LEU A 127 -13.39 -0.34 0.35
C LEU A 127 -14.24 0.91 0.62
N LEU A 128 -13.73 2.09 0.28
CA LEU A 128 -14.44 3.36 0.45
C LEU A 128 -15.69 3.44 -0.45
N GLU A 129 -15.62 2.95 -1.69
CA GLU A 129 -16.79 2.83 -2.58
C GLU A 129 -17.88 1.92 -2.00
N ALA A 130 -17.49 0.88 -1.25
CA ALA A 130 -18.39 0.00 -0.51
C ALA A 130 -18.86 0.57 0.84
N GLY A 131 -18.53 1.83 1.15
CA GLY A 131 -18.88 2.49 2.40
C GLY A 131 -18.13 1.95 3.62
N LYS A 132 -16.96 1.34 3.42
CA LYS A 132 -16.10 0.82 4.49
C LYS A 132 -14.94 1.78 4.74
N LYS A 133 -14.65 2.02 6.02
CA LYS A 133 -13.51 2.85 6.42
C LYS A 133 -12.22 2.01 6.36
N ALA A 134 -11.18 2.60 5.78
CA ALA A 134 -9.84 2.04 5.74
C ALA A 134 -8.81 3.16 5.84
N ASP A 135 -7.86 3.01 6.75
CA ASP A 135 -6.80 3.99 7.00
C ASP A 135 -5.49 3.54 6.35
N THR A 136 -4.89 4.36 5.50
CA THR A 136 -3.58 4.07 4.88
C THR A 136 -2.45 4.43 5.84
N ILE A 137 -1.60 3.46 6.14
CA ILE A 137 -0.47 3.59 7.06
C ILE A 137 0.84 3.34 6.31
N HIS A 138 1.78 4.26 6.47
CA HIS A 138 3.17 4.15 6.04
C HIS A 138 4.01 3.64 7.21
N PHE A 139 4.61 2.47 7.03
CA PHE A 139 5.57 1.85 7.92
C PHE A 139 6.97 2.19 7.44
N ILE A 140 7.78 2.84 8.28
CA ILE A 140 9.13 3.29 7.93
C ILE A 140 10.11 2.76 8.97
N ILE A 141 11.11 2.00 8.55
CA ILE A 141 12.27 1.65 9.36
C ILE A 141 13.37 2.68 9.12
N LYS A 142 13.85 3.29 10.20
CA LYS A 142 14.93 4.28 10.22
C LYS A 142 16.09 3.78 11.06
N ARG A 143 17.34 4.13 10.71
CA ARG A 143 18.50 3.92 11.60
C ARG A 143 18.54 4.98 12.69
N LYS A 144 18.91 4.58 13.91
CA LYS A 144 18.97 5.47 15.09
C LYS A 144 20.16 6.43 15.09
N SER A 145 21.25 6.06 14.41
CA SER A 145 22.55 6.76 14.48
C SER A 145 22.78 7.81 13.41
N ASP A 146 21.95 7.82 12.36
CA ASP A 146 22.29 8.53 11.15
C ASP A 146 21.47 9.83 11.13
N GLY A 147 22.13 10.96 11.43
CA GLY A 147 21.58 12.31 11.25
C GLY A 147 21.26 12.65 9.79
N GLU A 148 21.45 11.70 8.86
CA GLU A 148 21.05 11.79 7.47
C GLU A 148 20.24 10.55 7.08
N GLU A 149 19.19 10.78 6.27
CA GLU A 149 18.12 9.87 5.84
C GLU A 149 18.57 8.68 4.94
N TYR A 150 19.73 8.09 5.19
CA TYR A 150 20.26 7.06 4.32
C TYR A 150 19.66 5.69 4.62
N GLN A 151 18.72 5.31 3.76
CA GLN A 151 18.10 3.98 3.60
C GLN A 151 16.89 3.68 4.48
N ASN A 152 15.82 4.47 4.28
CA ASN A 152 14.50 4.14 4.81
C ASN A 152 13.93 2.92 4.08
N ARG A 153 13.74 1.81 4.79
CA ARG A 153 12.87 0.72 4.30
C ARG A 153 11.45 1.14 4.62
N GLN A 154 10.64 1.36 3.58
CA GLN A 154 9.27 1.83 3.71
C GLN A 154 8.30 0.85 3.08
N HIS A 155 7.11 0.76 3.69
CA HIS A 155 6.00 -0.05 3.19
C HIS A 155 4.68 0.65 3.47
N THR A 156 3.71 0.49 2.60
CA THR A 156 2.38 1.08 2.75
C THR A 156 1.34 -0.03 2.77
N PHE A 157 0.45 0.01 3.75
CA PHE A 157 -0.66 -0.94 3.91
C PHE A 157 -1.91 -0.23 4.45
N LEU A 158 -3.03 -0.95 4.50
CA LEU A 158 -4.28 -0.45 5.08
C LEU A 158 -4.49 -1.01 6.48
N VAL A 159 -5.20 -0.26 7.32
CA VAL A 159 -5.73 -0.72 8.60
C VAL A 159 -7.25 -0.55 8.59
N LEU A 160 -7.97 -1.66 8.83
CA LEU A 160 -9.40 -1.67 9.10
C LEU A 160 -9.64 -1.73 10.61
N GLY A 161 -10.74 -1.14 11.09
CA GLY A 161 -11.09 -1.23 12.51
C GLY A 161 -10.18 -0.45 13.44
N LEU A 162 -9.51 0.61 12.96
CA LEU A 162 -8.66 1.47 13.77
C LEU A 162 -9.52 2.21 14.83
N ALA A 163 -9.15 2.06 16.10
CA ALA A 163 -9.81 2.71 17.23
C ALA A 163 -9.73 4.24 17.11
N LYS A 164 -10.75 4.95 17.64
CA LYS A 164 -10.87 6.41 17.51
C LYS A 164 -9.75 7.15 18.26
N ASP A 165 -9.30 6.58 19.38
CA ASP A 165 -8.25 7.08 20.28
C ASP A 165 -6.90 6.38 20.04
N ALA A 166 -6.76 5.63 18.94
CA ALA A 166 -5.53 4.95 18.59
C ALA A 166 -4.35 5.92 18.42
N SER A 167 -3.22 5.59 19.03
CA SER A 167 -1.94 6.21 18.69
C SER A 167 -1.37 5.54 17.45
N ILE A 168 -1.18 6.31 16.38
CA ILE A 168 -0.61 5.78 15.13
C ILE A 168 0.79 5.20 15.36
N GLN A 169 1.56 5.77 16.29
CA GLN A 169 2.91 5.27 16.60
C GLN A 169 2.93 3.97 17.40
N ASP A 170 1.80 3.56 18.01
CA ASP A 170 1.73 2.34 18.81
C ASP A 170 0.62 1.40 18.30
N PRO A 171 0.97 0.40 17.46
CA PRO A 171 0.04 -0.60 16.94
C PRO A 171 -0.75 -1.38 18.01
N LYS A 172 -0.28 -1.42 19.27
CA LYS A 172 -1.02 -2.06 20.36
C LYS A 172 -2.26 -1.26 20.77
N THR A 173 -2.29 0.04 20.48
CA THR A 173 -3.42 0.93 20.76
C THR A 173 -4.42 1.01 19.62
N TRP A 174 -4.16 0.37 18.48
CA TRP A 174 -5.02 0.46 17.30
C TRP A 174 -6.39 -0.20 17.47
N GLY A 175 -6.59 -0.98 18.53
CA GLY A 175 -7.84 -1.65 18.85
C GLY A 175 -7.80 -3.16 18.58
N GLN A 176 -8.68 -3.90 19.24
CA GLN A 176 -8.73 -5.37 19.13
C GLN A 176 -9.28 -5.82 17.77
N ASP A 177 -10.10 -5.00 17.13
CA ASP A 177 -10.66 -5.26 15.81
C ASP A 177 -9.75 -4.78 14.67
N ALA A 178 -8.58 -4.20 15.00
CA ALA A 178 -7.66 -3.65 14.02
C ALA A 178 -7.01 -4.76 13.18
N VAL A 179 -7.17 -4.67 11.87
CA VAL A 179 -6.63 -5.61 10.88
C VAL A 179 -5.76 -4.87 9.89
N ILE A 180 -4.51 -5.31 9.75
CA ILE A 180 -3.65 -4.91 8.63
C ILE A 180 -4.10 -5.67 7.40
N VAL A 181 -4.30 -4.93 6.31
CA VAL A 181 -4.62 -5.43 4.98
C VAL A 181 -3.54 -4.93 4.03
N ASP A 182 -2.72 -5.84 3.54
CA ASP A 182 -1.63 -5.53 2.62
C ASP A 182 -1.76 -6.32 1.31
N PRO A 183 -2.31 -5.68 0.27
CA PRO A 183 -2.46 -6.30 -1.04
C PRO A 183 -1.13 -6.70 -1.71
N TRP A 184 -0.03 -6.02 -1.38
CA TRP A 184 1.28 -6.26 -1.98
C TRP A 184 1.88 -7.59 -1.53
N SER A 185 1.94 -7.84 -0.21
CA SER A 185 2.39 -9.14 0.30
C SER A 185 1.29 -10.21 0.28
N GLY A 186 0.02 -9.79 0.30
CA GLY A 186 -1.14 -10.66 0.51
C GLY A 186 -1.48 -10.90 1.99
N LEU A 187 -0.86 -10.15 2.91
CA LEU A 187 -1.07 -10.28 4.34
C LEU A 187 -2.42 -9.69 4.77
N VAL A 188 -3.19 -10.49 5.52
CA VAL A 188 -4.37 -10.03 6.26
C VAL A 188 -4.29 -10.60 7.67
N LYS A 189 -4.00 -9.76 8.66
CA LYS A 189 -3.80 -10.19 10.07
C LYS A 189 -4.22 -9.12 11.06
N ARG A 190 -4.47 -9.52 12.32
CA ARG A 190 -4.49 -8.58 13.46
C ARG A 190 -3.31 -7.64 13.39
N ALA A 191 -3.54 -6.35 13.61
CA ALA A 191 -2.55 -5.33 13.35
C ALA A 191 -1.21 -5.58 14.05
N TYR A 192 -1.23 -5.86 15.36
CA TYR A 192 0.00 -6.12 16.11
C TYR A 192 0.79 -7.33 15.56
N HIS A 193 0.11 -8.42 15.15
CA HIS A 193 0.77 -9.55 14.51
C HIS A 193 1.31 -9.20 13.11
N GLY A 194 0.57 -8.40 12.34
CA GLY A 194 1.00 -7.98 11.01
C GLY A 194 2.26 -7.11 11.06
N VAL A 195 2.38 -6.24 12.06
CA VAL A 195 3.61 -5.45 12.28
C VAL A 195 4.81 -6.35 12.58
N GLU A 196 4.65 -7.41 13.38
CA GLU A 196 5.76 -8.35 13.64
C GLU A 196 6.17 -9.10 12.36
N VAL A 197 5.22 -9.48 11.50
CA VAL A 197 5.52 -10.08 10.18
C VAL A 197 6.33 -9.11 9.32
N PHE A 198 6.00 -7.81 9.31
CA PHE A 198 6.78 -6.83 8.56
C PHE A 198 8.17 -6.61 9.13
N LYS A 199 8.33 -6.59 10.45
CA LYS A 199 9.66 -6.51 11.09
C LYS A 199 10.56 -7.64 10.62
N GLU A 200 10.03 -8.87 10.60
CA GLU A 200 10.76 -10.04 10.11
C GLU A 200 11.06 -9.91 8.61
N MET A 201 10.04 -9.61 7.81
CA MET A 201 10.14 -9.48 6.35
C MET A 201 11.20 -8.45 5.92
N PHE A 202 11.29 -7.33 6.65
CA PHE A 202 12.24 -6.25 6.36
C PHE A 202 13.53 -6.34 7.17
N GLY A 203 13.77 -7.43 7.90
CA GLY A 203 15.00 -7.64 8.68
C GLY A 203 15.26 -6.51 9.68
N PHE A 204 14.25 -6.12 10.46
CA PHE A 204 14.36 -5.05 11.45
C PHE A 204 15.32 -5.40 12.59
N ASP A 205 16.34 -4.58 12.80
CA ASP A 205 17.25 -4.68 13.95
C ASP A 205 16.89 -3.65 15.02
N LYS A 206 16.20 -4.09 16.06
CA LYS A 206 15.79 -3.24 17.19
C LYS A 206 16.94 -2.50 17.90
N ASN A 207 18.19 -2.93 17.74
CA ASN A 207 19.34 -2.28 18.37
C ASN A 207 19.77 -1.07 17.56
N GLN A 208 19.75 -1.16 16.22
CA GLN A 208 20.22 -0.13 15.30
C GLN A 208 19.10 0.71 14.70
N GLU A 209 17.86 0.25 14.77
CA GLU A 209 16.74 0.81 14.01
C GLU A 209 15.52 1.09 14.88
N GLU A 210 14.70 2.02 14.40
CA GLU A 210 13.38 2.34 14.94
C GLU A 210 12.33 2.27 13.83
N ILE A 211 11.07 2.11 14.25
CA ILE A 211 9.93 2.09 13.33
C ILE A 211 9.08 3.32 13.61
N VAL A 212 8.76 4.04 12.55
CA VAL A 212 7.85 5.18 12.57
C VAL A 212 6.66 4.85 11.69
N PHE A 213 5.46 5.17 12.19
CA PHE A 213 4.22 5.01 11.44
C PHE A 213 3.68 6.38 11.05
N HIS A 214 3.31 6.58 9.80
CA HIS A 214 2.56 7.77 9.39
C HIS A 214 1.21 7.37 8.83
N LYS A 215 0.15 7.96 9.37
CA LYS A 215 -1.16 7.87 8.76
C LYS A 215 -1.24 8.88 7.63
N GLU A 216 -1.50 8.41 6.43
CA GLU A 216 -1.75 9.31 5.32
C GLU A 216 -3.07 10.04 5.57
N LYS A 217 -3.07 11.36 5.42
CA LYS A 217 -4.34 12.09 5.44
C LYS A 217 -5.13 11.59 4.25
N ASN A 218 -6.32 11.07 4.50
CA ASN A 218 -7.26 10.77 3.43
C ASN A 218 -7.55 12.09 2.72
N LEU A 219 -6.89 12.31 1.57
CA LEU A 219 -6.98 13.53 0.76
C LEU A 219 -8.44 13.89 0.39
N PHE A 220 -9.37 12.94 0.60
CA PHE A 220 -10.76 13.00 0.17
C PHE A 220 -11.77 12.81 1.31
N GLU A 221 -11.35 12.56 2.56
CA GLU A 221 -12.27 12.55 3.72
C GLU A 221 -12.89 13.93 3.98
N GLU A 222 -12.26 15.00 3.48
CA GLU A 222 -12.78 16.36 3.54
C GLU A 222 -13.64 16.76 2.33
N SER A 223 -13.86 15.84 1.37
CA SER A 223 -14.68 16.16 0.20
C SER A 223 -16.16 16.33 0.60
N PRO A 224 -16.82 17.46 0.26
CA PRO A 224 -18.19 17.80 0.67
C PRO A 224 -19.26 16.76 0.31
N VAL A 225 -18.95 15.80 -0.58
CA VAL A 225 -19.88 14.81 -1.11
C VAL A 225 -20.47 13.90 -0.02
N GLN A 226 -19.77 13.68 1.10
CA GLN A 226 -20.31 12.87 2.21
C GLN A 226 -21.28 13.62 3.13
N LYS A 227 -21.34 14.96 3.09
CA LYS A 227 -22.24 15.73 3.97
C LYS A 227 -23.72 15.69 3.55
N ASN A 228 -24.02 15.25 2.33
CA ASN A 228 -25.38 15.33 1.75
C ASN A 228 -26.16 14.00 1.82
N LYS A 229 -25.72 13.00 2.57
CA LYS A 229 -26.41 11.69 2.69
C LYS A 229 -26.99 11.39 4.07
N THR A 230 -27.03 12.38 4.96
CA THR A 230 -27.51 12.21 6.35
C THR A 230 -28.51 13.29 6.76
N GLN A 231 -29.42 13.65 5.85
CA GLN A 231 -30.66 14.37 6.17
C GLN A 231 -31.85 13.50 5.82
#